data_AF-A0A7J6TLA2-F1
#
_entry.id   AF-A0A7J6TLA2-F1
#
_cell.length_a   1.000
_cell.length_b   1.000
_cell.length_c   1.000
_cell.angle_alpha   90.00
_cell.angle_beta   90.00
_cell.angle_gamma   90.00
#
_symmetry.space_group_name_H-M   'P 1'
#
loop_
_entity.id
_entity.type
_entity.pdbx_description
1 polymer ?
#
loop_
_entity_poly.entity_id
_entity_poly.type
_entity_poly.pdbx_seq_one_letter_code
_entity_poly.pdbx_strand_id
1 'polypeptide(L)'
;AQLFDYRDLPPDEALRLFMCRFAMPGEAQQVYRILERFSTYYAATCSSLNRDQVHILAYALIMLNVDAHNPQVTDKMTRDQFINNTMPEVSPGCTAEELGQMYDRVVAKEFRPDTTPQELMYVRLAKNPQYSADEKNV
;
A
#
# COMPACT_ATOMS: atom_id res chain seq x y z
N ALA A 1 22.01 6.14 -2.47
CA ALA A 1 21.57 4.76 -2.76
C ALA A 1 20.06 4.78 -2.96
N GLN A 2 19.56 4.49 -4.16
CA GLN A 2 18.13 4.26 -4.38
C GLN A 2 17.75 2.96 -3.67
N LEU A 3 16.88 3.04 -2.66
CA LEU A 3 16.46 1.88 -1.86
C LEU A 3 15.49 0.96 -2.62
N PHE A 4 14.90 1.45 -3.71
CA PHE A 4 13.90 0.74 -4.50
C PHE A 4 14.04 1.02 -5.99
N ASP A 5 13.99 -0.05 -6.80
CA ASP A 5 13.93 0.00 -8.25
C ASP A 5 12.50 -0.34 -8.69
N TYR A 6 11.77 0.67 -9.18
CA TYR A 6 10.39 0.52 -9.64
C TYR A 6 10.26 0.53 -11.17
N ARG A 7 11.39 0.47 -11.89
CA ARG A 7 11.38 0.50 -13.36
C ARG A 7 10.54 -0.67 -13.88
N ASP A 8 9.72 -0.37 -14.88
CA ASP A 8 8.83 -1.30 -15.55
C ASP A 8 7.76 -1.96 -14.64
N LEU A 9 7.60 -1.49 -13.40
CA LEU A 9 6.53 -1.95 -12.52
C LEU A 9 5.30 -1.05 -12.63
N PRO A 10 4.09 -1.63 -12.70
CA PRO A 10 2.88 -0.85 -12.58
C PRO A 10 2.73 -0.26 -11.16
N PRO A 11 1.92 0.81 -10.99
CA PRO A 11 1.83 1.53 -9.73
C PRO A 11 1.47 0.65 -8.52
N ASP A 12 0.63 -0.35 -8.71
CA ASP A 12 0.18 -1.27 -7.66
C ASP A 12 1.30 -2.19 -7.15
N GLU A 13 2.15 -2.72 -8.04
CA GLU A 13 3.27 -3.57 -7.66
C GLU A 13 4.43 -2.75 -7.08
N ALA A 14 4.69 -1.55 -7.61
CA ALA A 14 5.65 -0.63 -7.01
C ALA A 14 5.21 -0.22 -5.60
N LEU A 15 3.93 0.08 -5.40
CA LEU A 15 3.35 0.40 -4.10
C LEU A 15 3.41 -0.80 -3.16
N ARG A 16 3.13 -2.02 -3.65
CA ARG A 16 3.27 -3.25 -2.87
C ARG A 16 4.69 -3.40 -2.32
N LEU A 17 5.71 -3.30 -3.17
CA LEU A 17 7.11 -3.39 -2.74
C LEU A 17 7.48 -2.30 -1.71
N PHE A 18 6.98 -1.09 -1.92
CA PHE A 18 7.17 0.01 -1.00
C PHE A 18 6.53 -0.31 0.38
N MET A 19 5.28 -0.77 0.39
CA MET A 19 4.55 -1.12 1.61
C MET A 19 5.07 -2.38 2.30
N CYS A 20 5.69 -3.32 1.57
CA CYS A 20 6.32 -4.50 2.16
C CYS A 20 7.41 -4.14 3.18
N ARG A 21 8.05 -2.97 3.06
CA ARG A 21 9.17 -2.56 3.93
C ARG A 21 8.76 -1.70 5.12
N PHE A 22 7.48 -1.32 5.23
CA PHE A 22 7.02 -0.45 6.31
C PHE A 22 5.69 -0.96 6.88
N ALA A 23 5.61 -1.06 8.21
CA ALA A 23 4.31 -1.15 8.85
C ALA A 23 3.61 0.20 8.69
N MET A 24 2.48 0.21 7.99
CA MET A 24 1.73 1.45 7.79
C MET A 24 1.32 2.03 9.15
N PRO A 25 1.61 3.31 9.42
CA PRO A 25 1.18 3.94 10.65
C PRO A 25 -0.34 4.03 10.71
N GLY A 26 -0.92 3.92 11.91
CA GLY A 26 -2.36 4.00 12.11
C GLY A 26 -2.95 5.41 11.92
N GLU A 27 -2.11 6.44 11.89
CA GLU A 27 -2.54 7.83 11.72
C GLU A 27 -2.56 8.25 10.25
N ALA A 28 -3.72 8.72 9.78
CA ALA A 28 -3.93 9.10 8.38
C ALA A 28 -2.93 10.16 7.87
N GLN A 29 -2.55 11.13 8.70
CA GLN A 29 -1.58 12.17 8.34
C GLN A 29 -0.18 11.59 8.06
N GLN A 30 0.22 10.54 8.77
CA GLN A 30 1.51 9.91 8.56
C GLN A 30 1.51 9.09 7.26
N VAL A 31 0.43 8.35 6.99
CA VAL A 31 0.22 7.65 5.71
C VAL A 31 0.34 8.62 4.54
N TYR A 32 -0.32 9.77 4.62
CA TYR A 32 -0.26 10.79 3.58
C TYR A 32 1.18 11.25 3.29
N ARG A 33 1.97 11.58 4.33
CA ARG A 33 3.36 12.02 4.17
C ARG A 33 4.27 10.94 3.58
N ILE A 34 4.04 9.67 3.91
CA ILE A 34 4.78 8.54 3.36
C ILE A 34 4.49 8.38 1.86
N LEU A 35 3.21 8.43 1.49
CA LEU A 35 2.78 8.35 0.10
C LEU A 35 3.24 9.53 -0.74
N GLU A 36 3.41 10.72 -0.14
CA GLU A 36 3.94 11.89 -0.83
C GLU A 36 5.36 11.64 -1.38
N ARG A 37 6.19 10.92 -0.63
CA ARG A 37 7.55 10.56 -1.06
C ARG A 37 7.52 9.52 -2.16
N PHE A 38 6.66 8.51 -2.02
CA PHE A 38 6.45 7.50 -3.06
C PHE A 38 5.98 8.13 -4.37
N SER A 39 4.95 8.97 -4.33
CA SER A 39 4.36 9.56 -5.53
C SER A 39 5.32 10.49 -6.25
N THR A 40 6.08 11.29 -5.50
CA THR A 40 7.11 12.18 -6.05
C THR A 40 8.19 11.39 -6.78
N TYR A 41 8.64 10.28 -6.20
CA TYR A 41 9.67 9.45 -6.81
C TYR A 41 9.17 8.67 -8.03
N TYR A 42 8.03 7.99 -7.89
CA TYR A 42 7.49 7.13 -8.95
C TYR A 42 7.06 7.94 -10.18
N ALA A 43 6.42 9.09 -10.00
CA ALA A 43 6.07 9.99 -11.10
C ALA A 43 7.31 10.51 -11.86
N ALA A 44 8.41 10.78 -11.16
CA ALA A 44 9.62 11.31 -11.79
C ALA A 44 10.44 10.27 -12.56
N THR A 45 10.23 8.97 -12.29
CA THR A 45 11.15 7.91 -12.75
C THR A 45 10.49 6.77 -13.51
N CYS A 46 9.19 6.53 -13.33
CA CYS A 46 8.57 5.27 -13.74
C CYS A 46 7.16 5.43 -14.36
N SER A 47 6.59 6.63 -14.45
CA SER A 47 5.20 6.81 -14.87
C SER A 47 4.99 7.95 -15.86
N SER A 48 3.99 7.79 -16.72
CA SER A 48 3.36 8.87 -17.50
C SER A 48 2.45 9.75 -16.64
N LEU A 49 2.06 9.29 -15.45
CA LEU A 49 1.23 10.02 -14.50
C LEU A 49 2.04 11.12 -13.80
N ASN A 50 1.40 12.26 -13.56
CA ASN A 50 2.00 13.29 -12.72
C ASN A 50 1.98 12.89 -11.24
N ARG A 51 2.73 13.62 -10.42
CA ARG A 51 2.87 13.33 -8.98
C ARG A 51 1.54 13.26 -8.23
N ASP A 52 0.59 14.14 -8.53
CA ASP A 52 -0.70 14.18 -7.83
C ASP A 52 -1.59 13.02 -8.25
N GLN A 53 -1.59 12.66 -9.55
CA GLN A 53 -2.28 11.49 -10.06
C GLN A 53 -1.74 10.19 -9.44
N VAL A 54 -0.41 10.04 -9.35
CA VAL A 54 0.21 8.89 -8.67
C VAL A 54 -0.18 8.86 -7.19
N HIS A 55 -0.24 10.02 -6.52
CA HIS A 55 -0.62 10.10 -5.12
C HIS A 55 -2.06 9.66 -4.89
N ILE A 56 -3.00 10.16 -5.69
CA ILE A 56 -4.41 9.78 -5.63
C ILE A 56 -4.58 8.28 -5.94
N LEU A 57 -3.89 7.78 -6.98
CA LEU A 57 -3.93 6.37 -7.34
C LEU A 57 -3.40 5.47 -6.22
N ALA A 58 -2.28 5.85 -5.59
CA ALA A 58 -1.72 5.08 -4.48
C ALA A 58 -2.69 5.02 -3.29
N TYR A 59 -3.39 6.12 -2.99
CA TYR A 59 -4.39 6.15 -1.94
C TYR A 59 -5.61 5.27 -2.30
N ALA A 60 -6.09 5.35 -3.54
CA ALA A 60 -7.19 4.52 -4.04
C ALA A 60 -6.84 3.02 -3.96
N LEU A 61 -5.61 2.63 -4.31
CA LEU A 61 -5.14 1.25 -4.21
C LEU A 61 -5.07 0.76 -2.76
N ILE A 62 -4.66 1.60 -1.82
CA ILE A 62 -4.67 1.27 -0.39
C ILE A 62 -6.11 1.08 0.12
N MET A 63 -7.03 1.99 -0.25
CA MET A 63 -8.43 1.85 0.12
C MET A 63 -9.05 0.58 -0.46
N LEU A 64 -8.74 0.26 -1.73
CA LEU A 64 -9.15 -0.99 -2.35
C LEU A 64 -8.60 -2.21 -1.61
N ASN A 65 -7.32 -2.17 -1.21
CA ASN A 65 -6.73 -3.27 -0.44
C ASN A 65 -7.44 -3.47 0.92
N VAL A 66 -7.72 -2.39 1.64
CA VAL A 66 -8.47 -2.44 2.91
C VAL A 66 -9.88 -2.97 2.67
N ASP A 67 -10.57 -2.49 1.64
CA ASP A 67 -11.90 -2.94 1.27
C ASP A 67 -11.92 -4.45 0.97
N ALA A 68 -11.06 -4.91 0.05
CA ALA A 68 -11.02 -6.29 -0.41
C ALA A 68 -10.65 -7.29 0.69
N HIS A 69 -9.64 -6.96 1.52
CA HIS A 69 -9.03 -7.93 2.44
C HIS A 69 -9.51 -7.82 3.89
N ASN A 70 -10.28 -6.79 4.26
CA ASN A 70 -10.87 -6.68 5.61
C ASN A 70 -12.12 -7.57 5.73
N PRO A 71 -12.14 -8.61 6.61
CA PRO A 71 -13.30 -9.50 6.77
C PRO A 71 -14.57 -8.79 7.27
N GLN A 72 -14.45 -7.60 7.87
CA GLN A 72 -15.60 -6.83 8.37
C GLN A 72 -16.37 -6.11 7.25
N VAL A 73 -15.75 -5.91 6.09
CA VAL A 73 -16.41 -5.29 4.94
C VAL A 73 -17.18 -6.38 4.19
N THR A 74 -18.50 -6.31 4.21
CA THR A 74 -19.40 -7.32 3.61
C THR A 74 -19.74 -7.02 2.16
N ASP A 75 -19.88 -5.74 1.81
CA ASP A 75 -20.11 -5.28 0.44
C ASP A 75 -18.79 -4.74 -0.11
N LYS A 76 -18.16 -5.51 -1.00
CA LYS A 76 -16.83 -5.20 -1.56
C LYS A 76 -16.97 -4.31 -2.79
N MET A 77 -16.05 -3.38 -2.95
CA MET A 77 -15.95 -2.56 -4.16
C MET A 77 -15.70 -3.45 -5.38
N THR A 78 -16.59 -3.36 -6.36
CA THR A 78 -16.44 -4.06 -7.64
C THR A 78 -15.39 -3.39 -8.53
N ARG A 79 -14.88 -4.14 -9.51
CA ARG A 79 -13.93 -3.64 -10.52
C ARG A 79 -14.43 -2.38 -11.22
N ASP A 80 -15.70 -2.37 -11.63
CA ASP A 80 -16.31 -1.24 -12.33
C ASP A 80 -16.47 -0.02 -11.41
N GLN A 81 -16.85 -0.22 -10.15
CA GLN A 81 -16.89 0.87 -9.17
C GLN A 81 -15.50 1.47 -8.95
N PHE A 82 -14.46 0.64 -8.79
CA PHE A 82 -13.09 1.12 -8.64
C PHE A 82 -12.64 1.97 -9.84
N ILE A 83 -12.88 1.47 -11.06
CA ILE A 83 -12.55 2.20 -12.30
C ILE A 83 -13.31 3.52 -12.36
N ASN A 84 -14.64 3.50 -12.18
CA ASN A 84 -15.47 4.70 -12.26
C ASN A 84 -15.09 5.76 -11.22
N ASN A 85 -14.72 5.33 -10.00
CA ASN A 85 -14.31 6.23 -8.93
C ASN A 85 -12.91 6.84 -9.16
N THR A 86 -12.00 6.12 -9.83
CA THR A 86 -10.59 6.52 -9.92
C THR A 86 -10.24 7.19 -11.24
N MET A 87 -10.89 6.79 -12.35
CA MET A 87 -10.61 7.26 -13.70
C MET A 87 -10.63 8.80 -13.87
N PRO A 88 -11.59 9.56 -13.28
CA PRO A 88 -11.62 11.02 -13.43
C PRO A 88 -10.35 11.71 -12.92
N GLU A 89 -9.69 11.14 -11.92
CA GLU A 89 -8.52 11.74 -11.26
C GLU A 89 -7.21 11.40 -11.96
N VAL A 90 -7.14 10.26 -12.66
CA VAL A 90 -5.89 9.76 -13.25
C VAL A 90 -5.84 9.84 -14.78
N SER A 91 -6.96 10.17 -15.42
CA SER A 91 -7.03 10.44 -16.86
C SER A 91 -6.27 11.72 -17.22
N PRO A 92 -5.61 11.81 -18.40
CA PRO A 92 -5.45 10.76 -19.41
C PRO A 92 -4.23 9.83 -19.16
N GLY A 93 -3.56 9.97 -18.02
CA GLY A 93 -2.28 9.29 -17.76
C GLY A 93 -2.39 7.80 -17.45
N CYS A 94 -3.60 7.28 -17.20
CA CYS A 94 -3.91 5.87 -16.98
C CYS A 94 -5.23 5.52 -17.66
N THR A 95 -5.32 4.31 -18.22
CA THR A 95 -6.50 3.78 -18.90
C THR A 95 -7.38 2.95 -17.97
N ALA A 96 -8.64 2.75 -18.35
CA ALA A 96 -9.57 1.89 -17.60
C ALA A 96 -9.11 0.43 -17.58
N GLU A 97 -8.43 -0.03 -18.63
CA GLU A 97 -7.86 -1.38 -18.68
C GLU A 97 -6.73 -1.52 -17.65
N GLU A 98 -5.79 -0.57 -17.60
CA GLU A 98 -4.71 -0.57 -16.62
C GLU A 98 -5.26 -0.53 -15.19
N LEU A 99 -6.22 0.34 -14.88
CA LEU A 99 -6.87 0.38 -13.58
C LEU A 99 -7.53 -0.95 -13.21
N GLY A 100 -8.20 -1.58 -14.17
CA GLY A 100 -8.83 -2.86 -13.97
C GLY A 100 -7.82 -3.98 -13.70
N GLN A 101 -6.68 -3.99 -14.40
CA GLN A 101 -5.60 -4.94 -14.12
C GLN A 101 -4.98 -4.72 -12.73
N MET A 102 -4.83 -3.47 -12.29
CA MET A 102 -4.40 -3.15 -10.92
C MET A 102 -5.40 -3.68 -9.89
N TYR A 103 -6.71 -3.49 -10.14
CA TYR A 103 -7.77 -4.04 -9.29
C TYR A 103 -7.64 -5.55 -9.13
N ASP A 104 -7.53 -6.28 -10.25
CA ASP A 104 -7.47 -7.73 -10.24
C ASP A 104 -6.25 -8.24 -9.43
N ARG A 105 -5.09 -7.57 -9.54
CA ARG A 105 -3.88 -7.91 -8.77
C ARG A 105 -4.00 -7.59 -7.28
N VAL A 106 -4.59 -6.45 -6.92
CA VAL A 106 -4.79 -6.05 -5.51
C VAL A 106 -5.78 -6.98 -4.83
N VAL A 107 -6.90 -7.33 -5.49
CA VAL A 107 -7.87 -8.28 -4.93
C VAL A 107 -7.28 -9.68 -4.83
N ALA A 108 -6.48 -10.12 -5.81
CA ALA A 108 -5.85 -11.44 -5.77
C ALA A 108 -4.78 -11.58 -4.67
N LYS A 109 -4.08 -10.49 -4.33
CA LYS A 109 -2.97 -10.52 -3.36
C LYS A 109 -2.99 -9.28 -2.46
N GLU A 110 -3.18 -9.49 -1.17
CA GLU A 110 -3.12 -8.45 -0.13
C GLU A 110 -1.73 -7.77 -0.06
N PHE A 111 -1.71 -6.46 0.16
CA PHE A 111 -0.52 -5.74 0.59
C PHE A 111 -0.14 -6.17 2.00
N ARG A 112 0.88 -7.04 2.13
CA ARG A 112 1.42 -7.48 3.41
C ARG A 112 2.81 -6.89 3.63
N PRO A 113 3.09 -6.30 4.80
CA PRO A 113 4.45 -6.04 5.22
C PRO A 113 5.24 -7.35 5.27
N ASP A 114 6.49 -7.34 4.80
CA ASP A 114 7.45 -8.42 5.01
C ASP A 114 7.90 -8.35 6.47
N THR A 115 6.99 -8.61 7.41
CA THR A 115 7.36 -8.68 8.82
C THR A 115 8.01 -10.03 9.05
N THR A 116 9.29 -10.02 9.38
CA THR A 116 9.98 -11.26 9.78
C THR A 116 9.27 -11.87 11.00
N PRO A 117 9.28 -13.20 11.17
CA PRO A 117 8.82 -13.82 12.42
C PRO A 117 9.50 -13.20 13.65
N GLN A 118 10.80 -12.88 13.48
CA GLN A 118 11.56 -11.75 14.05
C GLN A 118 10.71 -10.61 14.61
N GLU A 119 10.40 -9.66 13.74
CA GLU A 119 9.71 -8.41 14.07
C GLU A 119 8.29 -8.64 14.61
N LEU A 120 7.60 -9.71 14.16
CA LEU A 120 6.30 -10.06 14.73
C LEU A 120 6.42 -10.46 16.21
N MET A 121 7.48 -11.17 16.61
CA MET A 121 7.72 -11.49 18.02
C MET A 121 8.04 -10.22 18.81
N TYR A 122 8.90 -9.34 18.29
CA TYR A 122 9.23 -8.07 18.94
C TYR A 122 8.00 -7.17 19.11
N VAL A 123 7.15 -7.04 18.09
CA VAL A 123 5.91 -6.25 18.17
C VAL A 123 4.93 -6.85 19.17
N ARG A 124 4.84 -8.19 19.25
CA ARG A 124 4.00 -8.89 20.26
C ARG A 124 4.52 -8.67 21.68
N LEU A 125 5.84 -8.75 21.87
CA LEU A 125 6.51 -8.50 23.15
C LEU A 125 6.37 -7.04 23.59
N ALA A 126 6.56 -6.09 22.67
CA ALA A 126 6.41 -4.66 22.94
C ALA A 126 4.97 -4.26 23.28
N LYS A 127 3.97 -4.96 22.74
CA LYS A 127 2.55 -4.76 23.05
C LYS A 127 2.08 -5.49 24.31
N ASN A 128 2.89 -6.38 24.88
CA ASN A 128 2.52 -7.16 26.07
C ASN A 128 3.54 -6.94 27.21
N PRO A 129 3.29 -5.97 28.12
CA PRO A 129 4.26 -5.54 29.14
C PRO A 129 4.64 -6.61 30.18
N GLN A 130 3.91 -7.74 30.25
CA GLN A 130 4.09 -8.74 31.30
C GLN A 130 5.34 -9.61 31.15
N TYR A 131 5.99 -9.66 29.97
CA TYR A 131 7.11 -10.59 29.73
C TYR A 131 8.51 -9.99 29.97
N SER A 132 8.61 -8.73 30.37
CA SER A 132 9.90 -8.04 30.61
C SER A 132 10.49 -8.27 32.02
N ALA A 133 9.71 -8.85 32.94
CA ALA A 133 10.09 -8.92 34.37
C ALA A 133 10.75 -10.24 34.80
N ASP A 134 10.61 -11.34 34.04
CA ASP A 134 10.92 -12.68 34.56
C ASP A 134 12.27 -13.28 34.07
N GLU A 135 13.01 -12.64 33.17
CA GLU A 135 14.34 -13.11 32.73
C GLU A 135 15.51 -12.63 33.62
N LYS A 136 15.26 -12.34 34.90
CA LYS A 136 16.33 -12.11 35.89
C LYS A 136 16.59 -13.28 36.84
N ASN A 137 16.04 -14.46 36.58
CA ASN A 137 16.24 -15.62 37.45
C ASN A 137 16.15 -16.96 36.70
N VAL A 138 17.10 -17.25 35.80
CA VAL A 138 17.61 -18.62 35.53
C VAL A 138 19.08 -18.52 35.15
#